data_AF-A0A4R6SX44-F1
#
_entry.id   AF-A0A4R6SX44-F1
#
_cell.length_a   1.000
_cell.length_b   1.000
_cell.length_c   1.000
_cell.angle_alpha   90.00
_cell.angle_beta   90.00
_cell.angle_gamma   90.00
#
_symmetry.space_group_name_H-M   'P 1'
#
loop_
_entity.id
_entity.type
_entity.pdbx_description
1 polymer ?
#
loop_
_entity_poly.entity_id
_entity_poly.type
_entity_poly.pdbx_seq_one_letter_code
_entity_poly.pdbx_strand_id
1 'polypeptide(L)'
;MKLPILLAFCSLILLSEHTIAQKQYKNEPLITAQKQNADISLGKEWGISQWRISPQIAHDTLNVSLYSDQEQVGFRTDQDSIIFKIKPGETKSFYVKLGDAEPAHTIIVAKAYKWDQVSYNKKDKRKDIQLFFDKPATSYSDSLRQLYPLNEVIKNARTDQEKVMSILNWTHHQWKHNGGNSPKGSTGIAILNEAHAGGQFPCFAYAIVLRDQLVAYGYKARVLYLKTKDAENRKGSPGHVATEVYMNDLKKWAFIDGQFNIMPTLHGKPLNAVEFQQALSKNYEDVVFASKDEVSKRGYTDFVYDYLYYFDTTLDNRLLPADKRFTVNGKRSIMLVPEGAPNLTKISFWNSTVDYCVYTHSLKDFYAQPK
;
A
#
# COMPACT_ATOMS: atom_id res chain seq x y z
N MET A 1 13.93 62.13 0.99
CA MET A 1 14.91 61.06 1.27
C MET A 1 14.63 59.93 0.29
N LYS A 2 15.50 59.78 -0.72
CA LYS A 2 15.38 58.77 -1.79
C LYS A 2 16.13 57.51 -1.33
N LEU A 3 15.49 56.35 -1.34
CA LEU A 3 16.13 55.04 -1.13
C LEU A 3 16.14 54.32 -2.49
N PRO A 4 17.29 53.83 -3.00
CA PRO A 4 17.37 53.22 -4.31
C PRO A 4 16.94 51.76 -4.27
N ILE A 5 16.20 51.34 -5.31
CA ILE A 5 15.82 49.96 -5.57
C ILE A 5 17.08 49.24 -6.10
N LEU A 6 17.56 48.24 -5.35
CA LEU A 6 18.61 47.33 -5.80
C LEU A 6 18.00 46.33 -6.79
N LEU A 7 18.29 46.49 -8.08
CA LEU A 7 18.00 45.47 -9.09
C LEU A 7 18.99 44.32 -8.93
N ALA A 8 18.51 43.17 -8.44
CA ALA A 8 19.25 41.92 -8.47
C ALA A 8 19.26 41.38 -9.90
N PHE A 9 20.40 41.49 -10.58
CA PHE A 9 20.65 40.79 -11.84
C PHE A 9 20.74 39.28 -11.55
N CYS A 10 19.70 38.52 -11.91
CA CYS A 10 19.79 37.07 -11.99
C CYS A 10 20.61 36.70 -13.22
N SER A 11 21.84 36.27 -13.00
CA SER A 11 22.68 35.62 -14.01
C SER A 11 21.98 34.30 -14.42
N LEU A 12 21.38 34.26 -15.60
CA LEU A 12 21.01 33.00 -16.24
C LEU A 12 22.31 32.24 -16.55
N ILE A 13 22.60 31.21 -15.75
CA ILE A 13 23.56 30.18 -16.14
C ILE A 13 22.82 29.31 -17.16
N LEU A 14 23.11 29.56 -18.45
CA LEU A 14 22.83 28.61 -19.52
C LEU A 14 23.67 27.35 -19.25
N LEU A 15 23.07 26.34 -18.64
CA LEU A 15 23.61 24.99 -18.65
C LEU A 15 23.54 24.49 -20.09
N SER A 16 24.66 24.53 -20.80
CA SER A 16 24.81 23.78 -22.04
C SER A 16 24.73 22.30 -21.70
N GLU A 17 23.70 21.63 -22.22
CA GLU A 17 23.63 20.17 -22.21
C GLU A 17 24.75 19.63 -23.11
N HIS A 18 25.97 19.52 -22.58
CA HIS A 18 26.98 18.69 -23.17
C HIS A 18 26.52 17.24 -22.96
N THR A 19 25.90 16.66 -23.98
CA THR A 19 25.70 15.21 -24.08
C THR A 19 27.08 14.56 -24.15
N ILE A 20 27.65 14.24 -22.99
CA ILE A 20 28.86 13.41 -22.92
C ILE A 20 28.46 12.07 -23.52
N ALA A 21 29.05 11.71 -24.67
CA ALA A 21 28.83 10.42 -25.28
C ALA A 21 29.21 9.32 -24.27
N GLN A 22 28.27 8.43 -23.96
CA GLN A 22 28.53 7.31 -23.06
C GLN A 22 29.67 6.48 -23.62
N LYS A 23 30.70 6.22 -22.80
CA LYS A 23 31.84 5.39 -23.19
C LYS A 23 31.34 4.01 -23.62
N GLN A 24 32.09 3.35 -24.49
CA GLN A 24 31.76 2.02 -24.97
C GLN A 24 32.91 1.04 -24.76
N TYR A 25 32.57 -0.23 -24.59
CA TYR A 25 33.49 -1.36 -24.59
C TYR A 25 32.82 -2.51 -25.34
N LYS A 26 33.53 -3.10 -26.31
CA LYS A 26 32.98 -4.14 -27.21
C LYS A 26 31.63 -3.75 -27.86
N ASN A 27 31.50 -2.47 -28.27
CA ASN A 27 30.29 -1.88 -28.86
C ASN A 27 29.06 -1.80 -27.93
N GLU A 28 29.23 -2.02 -26.64
CA GLU A 28 28.18 -1.87 -25.63
C GLU A 28 28.52 -0.71 -24.68
N PRO A 29 27.52 -0.11 -24.00
CA PRO A 29 27.77 0.95 -23.03
C PRO A 29 28.74 0.51 -21.94
N LEU A 30 29.62 1.42 -21.52
CA LEU A 30 30.58 1.22 -20.44
C LEU A 30 30.38 2.32 -19.39
N ILE A 31 30.19 1.89 -18.14
CA ILE A 31 30.22 2.77 -16.97
C ILE A 31 31.39 2.38 -16.05
N THR A 32 31.83 3.29 -15.17
CA THR A 32 32.95 3.03 -14.24
C THR A 32 32.48 2.88 -12.80
N ALA A 33 33.26 2.20 -11.96
CA ALA A 33 33.05 2.05 -10.53
C ALA A 33 34.39 1.91 -9.81
N GLN A 34 34.45 2.32 -8.54
CA GLN A 34 35.53 1.91 -7.62
C GLN A 34 35.03 0.94 -6.56
N LYS A 35 33.75 1.04 -6.20
CA LYS A 35 33.12 0.12 -5.24
C LYS A 35 32.43 -1.02 -5.97
N GLN A 36 32.41 -2.19 -5.32
CA GLN A 36 31.69 -3.36 -5.84
C GLN A 36 30.18 -3.23 -5.78
N ASN A 37 29.64 -2.32 -4.97
CA ASN A 37 28.19 -2.18 -4.81
C ASN A 37 27.64 -1.15 -5.79
N ALA A 38 26.47 -1.47 -6.35
CA ALA A 38 25.71 -0.58 -7.19
C ALA A 38 24.26 -0.48 -6.72
N ASP A 39 23.67 0.69 -6.97
CA ASP A 39 22.26 0.96 -6.78
C ASP A 39 21.51 0.57 -8.05
N ILE A 40 20.29 0.04 -7.86
CA ILE A 40 19.39 -0.33 -8.96
C ILE A 40 18.11 0.48 -8.82
N SER A 41 17.59 1.03 -9.91
CA SER A 41 16.23 1.58 -9.93
C SER A 41 15.28 0.78 -10.81
N LEU A 42 14.03 0.70 -10.36
CA LEU A 42 12.89 0.23 -11.13
C LEU A 42 11.83 1.34 -11.11
N GLY A 43 11.65 1.99 -12.25
CA GLY A 43 10.88 3.23 -12.33
C GLY A 43 11.67 4.42 -11.77
N LYS A 44 11.06 5.17 -10.84
CA LYS A 44 11.66 6.39 -10.26
C LYS A 44 12.44 6.14 -8.96
N GLU A 45 12.34 4.94 -8.40
CA GLU A 45 12.84 4.62 -7.07
C GLU A 45 14.17 3.88 -7.16
N TRP A 46 15.16 4.31 -6.36
CA TRP A 46 16.49 3.70 -6.30
C TRP A 46 16.61 2.84 -5.04
N GLY A 47 16.87 1.55 -5.23
CA GLY A 47 17.33 0.65 -4.17
C GLY A 47 18.84 0.79 -3.99
N ILE A 48 19.27 1.11 -2.77
CA ILE A 48 20.69 1.30 -2.44
C ILE A 48 21.39 -0.05 -2.30
N SER A 49 22.57 -0.17 -2.93
CA SER A 49 23.45 -1.36 -2.84
C SER A 49 22.73 -2.70 -3.08
N GLN A 50 21.81 -2.72 -4.06
CA GLN A 50 21.03 -3.91 -4.42
C GLN A 50 21.76 -4.84 -5.38
N TRP A 51 22.93 -4.44 -5.87
CA TRP A 51 23.72 -5.23 -6.81
C TRP A 51 25.20 -5.23 -6.44
N ARG A 52 25.85 -6.37 -6.66
CA ARG A 52 27.30 -6.53 -6.50
C ARG A 52 27.94 -6.81 -7.86
N ILE A 53 28.74 -5.87 -8.33
CA ILE A 53 29.53 -5.98 -9.56
C ILE A 53 30.54 -7.11 -9.40
N SER A 54 30.45 -8.11 -10.28
CA SER A 54 31.23 -9.34 -10.20
C SER A 54 32.00 -9.61 -11.50
N PRO A 55 33.20 -9.00 -11.69
CA PRO A 55 34.01 -9.20 -12.90
C PRO A 55 34.34 -10.67 -13.21
N GLN A 56 34.32 -11.53 -12.20
CA GLN A 56 34.54 -12.98 -12.32
C GLN A 56 33.38 -13.75 -12.95
N ILE A 57 32.19 -13.14 -13.07
CA ILE A 57 31.02 -13.74 -13.71
C ILE A 57 30.94 -13.21 -15.14
N ALA A 58 31.08 -14.10 -16.13
CA ALA A 58 31.18 -13.71 -17.54
C ALA A 58 29.94 -12.97 -18.08
N HIS A 59 28.75 -13.28 -17.54
CA HIS A 59 27.44 -12.75 -17.97
C HIS A 59 26.53 -12.58 -16.75
N ASP A 60 26.86 -11.64 -15.87
CA ASP A 60 26.12 -11.48 -14.61
C ASP A 60 24.73 -10.90 -14.87
N THR A 61 23.68 -11.64 -14.49
CA THR A 61 22.31 -11.38 -14.96
C THR A 61 21.40 -10.87 -13.85
N LEU A 62 21.01 -9.61 -13.95
CA LEU A 62 19.98 -8.98 -13.12
C LEU A 62 18.59 -9.25 -13.72
N ASN A 63 17.78 -10.06 -13.03
CA ASN A 63 16.38 -10.27 -13.40
C ASN A 63 15.50 -9.19 -12.77
N VAL A 64 14.69 -8.51 -13.57
CA VAL A 64 13.77 -7.47 -13.09
C VAL A 64 12.33 -7.79 -13.50
N SER A 65 11.38 -7.53 -12.60
CA SER A 65 9.94 -7.66 -12.88
C SER A 65 9.30 -6.29 -13.05
N LEU A 66 8.75 -6.06 -14.24
CA LEU A 66 8.09 -4.81 -14.60
C LEU A 66 6.59 -4.92 -14.33
N TYR A 67 6.05 -3.92 -13.65
CA TYR A 67 4.63 -3.72 -13.40
C TYR A 67 3.89 -3.10 -14.59
N SER A 68 4.63 -2.47 -15.51
CA SER A 68 4.08 -1.83 -16.71
C SER A 68 4.70 -2.37 -18.00
N ASP A 69 4.08 -2.03 -19.13
CA ASP A 69 4.53 -2.44 -20.47
C ASP A 69 5.91 -1.88 -20.85
N GLN A 70 6.34 -0.82 -20.17
CA GLN A 70 7.67 -0.26 -20.27
C GLN A 70 8.03 0.47 -18.97
N GLU A 71 9.24 0.26 -18.46
CA GLU A 71 9.77 0.98 -17.30
C GLU A 71 11.20 1.47 -17.57
N GLN A 72 11.65 2.41 -16.74
CA GLN A 72 13.06 2.75 -16.64
C GLN A 72 13.75 1.81 -15.66
N VAL A 73 14.87 1.23 -16.06
CA VAL A 73 15.75 0.47 -15.19
C VAL A 73 17.10 1.17 -15.15
N GLY A 74 17.44 1.70 -13.99
CA GLY A 74 18.69 2.40 -13.76
C GLY A 74 19.69 1.56 -13.01
N PHE A 75 20.96 1.82 -13.29
CA PHE A 75 22.09 1.25 -12.60
C PHE A 75 23.03 2.40 -12.25
N ARG A 76 23.41 2.53 -10.99
CA ARG A 76 24.28 3.62 -10.52
C ARG A 76 25.38 3.06 -9.64
N THR A 77 26.60 3.44 -9.96
CA THR A 77 27.80 3.12 -9.19
C THR A 77 28.19 4.34 -8.35
N ASP A 78 29.33 4.27 -7.68
CA ASP A 78 29.92 5.42 -7.00
C ASP A 78 30.56 6.45 -7.94
N GLN A 79 30.61 6.18 -9.25
CA GLN A 79 31.24 7.08 -10.24
C GLN A 79 30.35 7.46 -11.42
N ASP A 80 29.40 6.61 -11.80
CA ASP A 80 28.66 6.75 -13.05
C ASP A 80 27.28 6.09 -12.96
N SER A 81 26.45 6.30 -13.97
CA SER A 81 25.13 5.68 -14.06
C SER A 81 24.69 5.44 -15.50
N ILE A 82 23.77 4.49 -15.66
CA ILE A 82 23.10 4.22 -16.93
C ILE A 82 21.63 3.94 -16.66
N ILE A 83 20.75 4.36 -17.58
CA ILE A 83 19.32 4.11 -17.50
C ILE A 83 18.86 3.56 -18.85
N PHE A 84 18.14 2.44 -18.79
CA PHE A 84 17.47 1.85 -19.94
C PHE A 84 15.97 2.03 -19.83
N LYS A 85 15.32 2.41 -20.93
CA LYS A 85 13.90 2.11 -21.12
C LYS A 85 13.81 0.68 -21.65
N ILE A 86 13.09 -0.18 -20.94
CA ILE A 86 13.02 -1.61 -21.24
C ILE A 86 11.59 -2.11 -21.13
N LYS A 87 11.21 -3.03 -22.03
CA LYS A 87 9.90 -3.68 -22.04
C LYS A 87 10.00 -5.13 -21.52
N PRO A 88 8.90 -5.74 -21.05
CA PRO A 88 8.87 -7.17 -20.75
C PRO A 88 9.37 -8.03 -21.94
N GLY A 89 10.27 -8.97 -21.65
CA GLY A 89 10.88 -9.84 -22.65
C GLY A 89 12.14 -9.27 -23.31
N GLU A 90 12.46 -7.98 -23.11
CA GLU A 90 13.70 -7.40 -23.59
C GLU A 90 14.88 -7.69 -22.65
N THR A 91 16.07 -7.70 -23.26
CA THR A 91 17.35 -7.76 -22.57
C THR A 91 18.15 -6.51 -22.92
N LYS A 92 18.85 -5.94 -21.94
CA LYS A 92 19.86 -4.89 -22.12
C LYS A 92 21.15 -5.34 -21.48
N SER A 93 22.28 -4.94 -22.06
CA SER A 93 23.59 -5.28 -21.51
C SER A 93 24.53 -4.09 -21.59
N PHE A 94 25.48 -4.08 -20.66
CA PHE A 94 26.50 -3.05 -20.53
C PHE A 94 27.67 -3.60 -19.72
N TYR A 95 28.78 -2.88 -19.76
CA TYR A 95 29.99 -3.21 -19.01
C TYR A 95 30.21 -2.24 -17.86
N VAL A 96 30.79 -2.75 -16.77
CA VAL A 96 31.21 -1.96 -15.61
C VAL A 96 32.71 -2.14 -15.40
N LYS A 97 33.51 -1.08 -15.61
CA LYS A 97 34.94 -1.07 -15.28
C LYS A 97 35.12 -0.81 -13.78
N LEU A 98 35.42 -1.87 -13.02
CA LEU A 98 35.64 -1.81 -11.58
C LEU A 98 37.14 -1.65 -11.27
N GLY A 99 37.58 -0.44 -10.91
CA GLY A 99 38.99 -0.14 -10.71
C GLY A 99 39.82 -0.56 -11.91
N ASP A 100 40.88 -1.33 -11.68
CA ASP A 100 41.76 -1.84 -12.75
C ASP A 100 41.31 -3.18 -13.35
N ALA A 101 40.29 -3.85 -12.78
CA ALA A 101 39.83 -5.17 -13.23
C ALA A 101 39.27 -5.13 -14.66
N GLU A 102 39.26 -6.28 -15.36
CA GLU A 102 38.56 -6.39 -16.64
C GLU A 102 37.08 -5.97 -16.49
N PRO A 103 36.49 -5.25 -17.46
CA PRO A 103 35.11 -4.79 -17.36
C PRO A 103 34.13 -5.96 -17.14
N ALA A 104 33.34 -5.87 -16.06
CA ALA A 104 32.32 -6.85 -15.73
C ALA A 104 31.12 -6.69 -16.66
N HIS A 105 30.68 -7.77 -17.29
CA HIS A 105 29.52 -7.75 -18.17
C HIS A 105 28.25 -7.94 -17.35
N THR A 106 27.36 -6.95 -17.37
CA THR A 106 26.07 -6.98 -16.68
C THR A 106 24.94 -7.04 -17.69
N ILE A 107 24.01 -7.97 -17.48
CA ILE A 107 22.84 -8.19 -18.33
C ILE A 107 21.59 -7.95 -17.50
N ILE A 108 20.69 -7.10 -17.99
CA ILE A 108 19.35 -6.87 -17.42
C ILE A 108 18.36 -7.67 -18.26
N VAL A 109 17.64 -8.60 -17.63
CA VAL A 109 16.54 -9.36 -18.24
C VAL A 109 15.22 -8.91 -17.63
N ALA A 110 14.38 -8.26 -18.42
CA ALA A 110 13.07 -7.80 -17.98
C ALA A 110 11.97 -8.85 -18.23
N LYS A 111 11.13 -9.08 -17.23
CA LYS A 111 9.93 -9.91 -17.33
C LYS A 111 8.72 -9.12 -16.87
N ALA A 112 7.56 -9.40 -17.45
CA ALA A 112 6.31 -8.87 -16.93
C ALA A 112 6.07 -9.49 -15.55
N TYR A 113 5.64 -8.67 -14.60
CA TYR A 113 5.14 -9.17 -13.34
C TYR A 113 3.85 -9.96 -13.56
N LYS A 114 3.68 -11.05 -12.80
CA LYS A 114 2.51 -11.92 -12.92
C LYS A 114 1.43 -11.49 -11.93
N TRP A 115 0.53 -10.63 -12.40
CA TRP A 115 -0.65 -10.21 -11.65
C TRP A 115 -1.69 -11.34 -11.55
N ASP A 116 -2.33 -11.46 -10.39
CA ASP A 116 -3.45 -12.38 -10.19
C ASP A 116 -4.68 -11.92 -10.99
N GLN A 117 -5.21 -12.85 -11.80
CA GLN A 117 -6.46 -12.67 -12.51
C GLN A 117 -7.63 -13.04 -11.59
N VAL A 118 -8.18 -12.04 -10.88
CA VAL A 118 -9.34 -12.23 -9.99
C VAL A 118 -10.60 -11.63 -10.58
N SER A 119 -11.73 -12.28 -10.32
CA SER A 119 -13.06 -11.82 -10.70
C SER A 119 -14.05 -12.05 -9.57
N TYR A 120 -15.14 -11.29 -9.59
CA TYR A 120 -16.17 -11.30 -8.55
C TYR A 120 -17.53 -11.12 -9.20
N ASN A 121 -18.55 -11.72 -8.61
CA ASN A 121 -19.92 -11.57 -9.03
C ASN A 121 -20.39 -10.13 -8.77
N LYS A 122 -20.98 -9.50 -9.80
CA LYS A 122 -21.46 -8.11 -9.73
C LYS A 122 -22.98 -7.99 -9.65
N LYS A 123 -23.72 -9.10 -9.80
CA LYS A 123 -25.17 -9.09 -10.02
C LYS A 123 -25.94 -9.54 -8.78
N ASP A 124 -25.51 -10.63 -8.17
CA ASP A 124 -26.28 -11.31 -7.13
C ASP A 124 -26.17 -10.58 -5.80
N LYS A 125 -27.23 -10.59 -5.02
CA LYS A 125 -27.24 -10.06 -3.66
C LYS A 125 -28.06 -10.96 -2.76
N ARG A 126 -27.44 -11.42 -1.68
CA ARG A 126 -28.06 -12.20 -0.64
C ARG A 126 -28.89 -11.32 0.28
N LYS A 127 -30.06 -11.81 0.67
CA LYS A 127 -30.99 -11.07 1.56
C LYS A 127 -30.66 -11.25 3.04
N ASP A 128 -30.03 -12.37 3.38
CA ASP A 128 -29.62 -12.74 4.74
C ASP A 128 -28.35 -12.02 5.19
N ILE A 129 -27.52 -11.55 4.24
CA ILE A 129 -26.32 -10.77 4.54
C ILE A 129 -26.66 -9.30 4.71
N GLN A 130 -26.37 -8.77 5.90
CA GLN A 130 -26.49 -7.35 6.22
C GLN A 130 -25.29 -6.90 7.05
N LEU A 131 -24.85 -5.66 6.80
CA LEU A 131 -23.77 -5.03 7.55
C LEU A 131 -24.35 -3.94 8.45
N PHE A 132 -24.07 -4.02 9.74
CA PHE A 132 -24.50 -3.05 10.74
C PHE A 132 -23.34 -2.15 11.17
N PHE A 133 -23.63 -0.88 11.42
CA PHE A 133 -22.63 0.13 11.76
C PHE A 133 -23.15 1.03 12.87
N ASP A 134 -22.24 1.55 13.69
CA ASP A 134 -22.61 2.50 14.74
C ASP A 134 -23.15 3.82 14.18
N LYS A 135 -23.94 4.49 15.02
CA LYS A 135 -24.24 5.91 14.85
C LYS A 135 -23.09 6.71 15.47
N PRO A 136 -22.77 7.92 14.96
CA PRO A 136 -21.64 8.71 15.47
C PRO A 136 -21.85 9.29 16.88
N ALA A 137 -23.09 9.31 17.36
CA ALA A 137 -23.48 9.83 18.68
C ALA A 137 -23.67 8.68 19.68
N THR A 138 -22.60 7.96 19.99
CA THR A 138 -22.54 7.02 21.11
C THR A 138 -21.67 7.60 22.22
N SER A 139 -21.88 7.18 23.46
CA SER A 139 -21.04 7.56 24.61
C SER A 139 -19.57 7.24 24.38
N TYR A 140 -19.27 6.15 23.67
CA TYR A 140 -17.90 5.79 23.28
C TYR A 140 -17.32 6.78 22.27
N SER A 141 -18.06 7.14 21.22
CA SER A 141 -17.61 8.13 20.24
C SER A 141 -17.44 9.53 20.86
N ASP A 142 -18.31 9.92 21.79
CA ASP A 142 -18.15 11.15 22.59
C ASP A 142 -16.85 11.12 23.40
N SER A 143 -16.60 10.01 24.09
CA SER A 143 -15.37 9.81 24.87
C SER A 143 -14.12 9.89 23.98
N LEU A 144 -14.17 9.28 22.80
CA LEU A 144 -13.06 9.33 21.84
C LEU A 144 -12.80 10.76 21.34
N ARG A 145 -13.86 11.52 21.01
CA ARG A 145 -13.73 12.95 20.63
C ARG A 145 -13.19 13.82 21.75
N GLN A 146 -13.53 13.53 23.00
CA GLN A 146 -13.06 14.27 24.16
C GLN A 146 -11.58 14.00 24.46
N LEU A 147 -11.17 12.72 24.44
CA LEU A 147 -9.80 12.32 24.77
C LEU A 147 -8.82 12.56 23.62
N TYR A 148 -9.27 12.39 22.37
CA TYR A 148 -8.44 12.49 21.16
C TYR A 148 -9.11 13.34 20.08
N PRO A 149 -9.27 14.67 20.32
CA PRO A 149 -9.96 15.57 19.41
C PRO A 149 -9.19 15.76 18.09
N LEU A 150 -9.92 15.72 16.98
CA LEU A 150 -9.44 15.92 15.61
C LEU A 150 -10.09 17.13 14.91
N ASN A 151 -10.89 17.93 15.64
CA ASN A 151 -11.56 19.10 15.07
C ASN A 151 -10.59 20.07 14.37
N GLU A 152 -9.44 20.36 15.00
CA GLU A 152 -8.41 21.19 14.39
C GLU A 152 -7.67 20.47 13.25
N VAL A 153 -7.49 19.14 13.34
CA VAL A 153 -6.86 18.31 12.29
C VAL A 153 -7.66 18.37 10.98
N ILE A 154 -8.99 18.42 11.05
CA ILE A 154 -9.88 18.39 9.88
C ILE A 154 -10.47 19.77 9.51
N LYS A 155 -10.14 20.83 10.25
CA LYS A 155 -10.78 22.16 10.15
C LYS A 155 -10.79 22.76 8.74
N ASN A 156 -9.71 22.55 7.99
CA ASN A 156 -9.54 23.09 6.64
C ASN A 156 -9.99 22.13 5.54
N ALA A 157 -10.31 20.88 5.88
CA ALA A 157 -10.78 19.90 4.92
C ALA A 157 -12.24 20.19 4.53
N ARG A 158 -12.54 20.10 3.23
CA ARG A 158 -13.83 20.44 2.63
C ARG A 158 -14.53 19.22 2.05
N THR A 159 -13.78 18.29 1.48
CA THR A 159 -14.30 17.01 0.96
C THR A 159 -14.19 15.88 1.98
N ASP A 160 -14.93 14.79 1.77
CA ASP A 160 -14.76 13.60 2.61
C ASP A 160 -13.34 13.06 2.45
N GLN A 161 -12.78 13.09 1.24
CA GLN A 161 -11.42 12.62 0.96
C GLN A 161 -10.36 13.37 1.78
N GLU A 162 -10.42 14.71 1.82
CA GLU A 162 -9.48 15.51 2.60
C GLU A 162 -9.61 15.26 4.11
N LYS A 163 -10.85 15.08 4.61
CA LYS A 163 -11.11 14.79 6.03
C LYS A 163 -10.57 13.42 6.40
N VAL A 164 -10.90 12.40 5.62
CA VAL A 164 -10.42 11.02 5.80
C VAL A 164 -8.90 10.98 5.74
N MET A 165 -8.27 11.62 4.75
CA MET A 165 -6.81 11.71 4.65
C MET A 165 -6.17 12.39 5.86
N SER A 166 -6.83 13.39 6.45
CA SER A 166 -6.32 14.08 7.63
C SER A 166 -6.41 13.21 8.89
N ILE A 167 -7.49 12.44 9.05
CA ILE A 167 -7.66 11.47 10.14
C ILE A 167 -6.68 10.30 9.97
N LEU A 168 -6.55 9.76 8.75
CA LEU A 168 -5.58 8.72 8.37
C LEU A 168 -4.16 9.13 8.77
N ASN A 169 -3.74 10.32 8.35
CA ASN A 169 -2.42 10.86 8.67
C ASN A 169 -2.23 11.02 10.18
N TRP A 170 -3.22 11.54 10.90
CA TRP A 170 -3.14 11.66 12.35
C TRP A 170 -2.97 10.29 13.02
N THR A 171 -3.71 9.26 12.59
CA THR A 171 -3.60 7.90 13.13
C THR A 171 -2.24 7.28 12.85
N HIS A 172 -1.71 7.42 11.64
CA HIS A 172 -0.39 6.90 11.25
C HIS A 172 0.72 7.37 12.20
N HIS A 173 0.65 8.64 12.61
CA HIS A 173 1.66 9.29 13.43
C HIS A 173 1.54 9.03 14.95
N GLN A 174 0.58 8.22 15.40
CA GLN A 174 0.40 7.96 16.84
C GLN A 174 1.47 7.03 17.42
N TRP A 175 2.06 6.14 16.60
CA TRP A 175 3.16 5.27 17.01
C TRP A 175 3.95 4.75 15.80
N LYS A 176 5.13 4.18 16.06
CA LYS A 176 5.89 3.43 15.04
C LYS A 176 5.43 1.98 14.99
N HIS A 177 5.30 1.42 13.79
CA HIS A 177 4.81 0.06 13.60
C HIS A 177 5.70 -0.98 14.30
N ASN A 178 5.07 -1.95 14.97
CA ASN A 178 5.74 -3.13 15.51
C ASN A 178 4.82 -4.36 15.37
N GLY A 179 5.13 -5.22 14.39
CA GLY A 179 4.37 -6.43 14.10
C GLY A 179 4.34 -7.46 15.24
N GLY A 180 5.30 -7.42 16.16
CA GLY A 180 5.47 -8.39 17.24
C GLY A 180 4.84 -8.02 18.57
N ASN A 181 4.22 -6.83 18.69
CA ASN A 181 3.71 -6.33 19.96
C ASN A 181 2.22 -5.99 19.88
N SER A 182 1.35 -6.85 20.41
CA SER A 182 -0.09 -6.61 20.40
C SER A 182 -0.53 -5.71 21.57
N PRO A 183 -1.46 -4.75 21.34
CA PRO A 183 -2.05 -3.99 22.44
C PRO A 183 -2.87 -4.90 23.35
N LYS A 184 -3.01 -4.52 24.62
CA LYS A 184 -3.86 -5.24 25.59
C LYS A 184 -5.33 -4.92 25.38
N GLY A 185 -5.63 -3.67 25.02
CA GLY A 185 -6.95 -3.19 24.67
C GLY A 185 -7.36 -3.50 23.23
N SER A 186 -8.68 -3.56 23.01
CA SER A 186 -9.29 -3.82 21.68
C SER A 186 -10.09 -2.64 21.12
N THR A 187 -10.11 -1.51 21.83
CA THR A 187 -10.79 -0.27 21.44
C THR A 187 -9.77 0.80 21.05
N GLY A 188 -10.16 1.74 20.19
CA GLY A 188 -9.33 2.87 19.80
C GLY A 188 -8.80 3.66 21.01
N ILE A 189 -9.65 3.96 22.01
CA ILE A 189 -9.22 4.65 23.23
C ILE A 189 -8.13 3.86 23.97
N ALA A 190 -8.33 2.55 24.17
CA ALA A 190 -7.37 1.75 24.92
C ALA A 190 -6.01 1.66 24.19
N ILE A 191 -6.04 1.43 22.88
CA ILE A 191 -4.83 1.37 22.05
C ILE A 191 -4.07 2.70 22.06
N LEU A 192 -4.78 3.83 21.91
CA LEU A 192 -4.18 5.16 21.93
C LEU A 192 -3.55 5.49 23.30
N ASN A 193 -4.20 5.11 24.40
CA ASN A 193 -3.64 5.27 25.75
C ASN A 193 -2.34 4.47 25.90
N GLU A 194 -2.31 3.22 25.45
CA GLU A 194 -1.10 2.40 25.49
C GLU A 194 -0.01 2.95 24.56
N ALA A 195 -0.37 3.49 23.39
CA ALA A 195 0.57 4.12 22.46
C ALA A 195 1.21 5.38 23.06
N HIS A 196 0.42 6.23 23.73
CA HIS A 196 0.91 7.43 24.42
C HIS A 196 1.82 7.10 25.62
N ALA A 197 1.67 5.90 26.19
CA ALA A 197 2.60 5.35 27.19
C ALA A 197 3.88 4.74 26.58
N GLY A 198 4.11 4.89 25.26
CA GLY A 198 5.28 4.38 24.55
C GLY A 198 5.06 3.06 23.80
N GLY A 199 3.83 2.55 23.78
CA GLY A 199 3.46 1.35 23.03
C GLY A 199 3.64 1.51 21.52
N GLN A 200 3.99 0.40 20.86
CA GLN A 200 4.14 0.28 19.41
C GLN A 200 3.38 -0.97 18.96
N PHE A 201 2.58 -0.88 17.89
CA PHE A 201 1.59 -1.93 17.58
C PHE A 201 1.54 -2.33 16.10
N PRO A 202 0.97 -3.51 15.78
CA PRO A 202 0.85 -4.04 14.43
C PRO A 202 -0.27 -3.35 13.62
N CYS A 203 -0.39 -3.74 12.35
CA CYS A 203 -1.37 -3.26 11.38
C CYS A 203 -2.80 -3.16 11.93
N PHE A 204 -3.28 -4.20 12.63
CA PHE A 204 -4.66 -4.23 13.11
C PHE A 204 -4.96 -3.13 14.14
N ALA A 205 -3.96 -2.68 14.90
CA ALA A 205 -4.14 -1.60 15.86
C ALA A 205 -4.37 -0.26 15.16
N TYR A 206 -3.64 0.00 14.06
CA TYR A 206 -3.88 1.17 13.21
C TYR A 206 -5.29 1.14 12.62
N ALA A 207 -5.71 -0.02 12.11
CA ALA A 207 -7.02 -0.19 11.51
C ALA A 207 -8.16 0.05 12.52
N ILE A 208 -8.03 -0.47 13.75
CA ILE A 208 -9.00 -0.26 14.85
C ILE A 208 -9.10 1.22 15.22
N VAL A 209 -7.97 1.88 15.49
CA VAL A 209 -7.94 3.30 15.87
C VAL A 209 -8.50 4.18 14.76
N LEU A 210 -8.09 3.92 13.50
CA LEU A 210 -8.54 4.69 12.35
C LEU A 210 -10.05 4.54 12.14
N ARG A 211 -10.58 3.31 12.20
CA ARG A 211 -12.03 3.06 12.12
C ARG A 211 -12.76 3.82 13.22
N ASP A 212 -12.32 3.69 14.47
CA ASP A 212 -13.01 4.29 15.62
C ASP A 212 -13.04 5.83 15.52
N GLN A 213 -11.92 6.45 15.12
CA GLN A 213 -11.88 7.88 14.87
C GLN A 213 -12.82 8.27 13.72
N LEU A 214 -12.79 7.57 12.60
CA LEU A 214 -13.71 7.86 11.48
C LEU A 214 -15.18 7.76 11.90
N VAL A 215 -15.56 6.74 12.68
CA VAL A 215 -16.93 6.60 13.22
C VAL A 215 -17.28 7.77 14.14
N ALA A 216 -16.35 8.19 15.00
CA ALA A 216 -16.53 9.36 15.85
C ALA A 216 -16.66 10.68 15.08
N TYR A 217 -16.19 10.74 13.82
CA TYR A 217 -16.36 11.91 12.94
C TYR A 217 -17.44 11.74 11.88
N GLY A 218 -18.39 10.81 12.08
CA GLY A 218 -19.60 10.72 11.26
C GLY A 218 -19.53 9.75 10.10
N TYR A 219 -18.41 9.04 9.91
CA TYR A 219 -18.27 8.10 8.81
C TYR A 219 -18.72 6.69 9.19
N LYS A 220 -19.15 5.94 8.16
CA LYS A 220 -19.28 4.49 8.27
C LYS A 220 -17.94 3.89 7.90
N ALA A 221 -17.29 3.22 8.84
CA ALA A 221 -16.00 2.58 8.63
C ALA A 221 -15.99 1.17 9.19
N ARG A 222 -15.11 0.32 8.64
CA ARG A 222 -14.91 -1.06 9.07
C ARG A 222 -13.44 -1.43 9.02
N VAL A 223 -13.05 -2.37 9.87
CA VAL A 223 -11.75 -3.04 9.71
C VAL A 223 -11.87 -4.04 8.56
N LEU A 224 -10.88 -4.04 7.70
CA LEU A 224 -10.75 -4.95 6.57
C LEU A 224 -9.54 -5.86 6.80
N TYR A 225 -9.78 -7.16 6.85
CA TYR A 225 -8.73 -8.16 6.92
C TYR A 225 -8.40 -8.64 5.51
N LEU A 226 -7.16 -8.44 5.10
CA LEU A 226 -6.59 -8.86 3.83
C LEU A 226 -5.87 -10.19 4.02
N LYS A 227 -5.97 -11.12 3.07
CA LYS A 227 -5.23 -12.39 3.12
C LYS A 227 -4.71 -12.81 1.76
N THR A 228 -3.55 -13.45 1.77
CA THR A 228 -2.90 -13.96 0.57
C THR A 228 -3.64 -15.16 -0.02
N LYS A 229 -3.43 -15.39 -1.31
CA LYS A 229 -3.98 -16.53 -2.04
C LYS A 229 -3.57 -17.88 -1.44
N ASP A 230 -2.34 -17.96 -0.95
CA ASP A 230 -1.73 -19.15 -0.35
C ASP A 230 -1.89 -19.22 1.18
N ALA A 231 -2.79 -18.41 1.77
CA ALA A 231 -2.93 -18.24 3.22
C ALA A 231 -3.11 -19.56 4.02
N GLU A 232 -3.69 -20.58 3.39
CA GLU A 232 -3.87 -21.89 4.01
C GLU A 232 -2.53 -22.56 4.37
N ASN A 233 -1.50 -22.40 3.53
CA ASN A 233 -0.24 -23.14 3.63
C ASN A 233 1.01 -22.25 3.69
N ARG A 234 0.84 -20.93 3.71
CA ARG A 234 1.94 -19.97 3.73
C ARG A 234 2.81 -20.11 4.99
N LYS A 235 4.13 -20.00 4.81
CA LYS A 235 5.12 -20.05 5.91
C LYS A 235 5.32 -18.71 6.64
N GLY A 236 5.05 -17.59 5.97
CA GLY A 236 5.08 -16.26 6.56
C GLY A 236 3.67 -15.76 6.88
N SER A 237 3.57 -14.59 7.53
CA SER A 237 2.28 -13.96 7.83
C SER A 237 1.44 -13.83 6.55
N PRO A 238 0.26 -14.47 6.48
CA PRO A 238 -0.58 -14.44 5.29
C PRO A 238 -1.63 -13.33 5.34
N GLY A 239 -1.54 -12.41 6.30
CA GLY A 239 -2.52 -11.34 6.41
C GLY A 239 -1.94 -9.99 6.76
N HIS A 240 -2.68 -8.98 6.29
CA HIS A 240 -2.51 -7.57 6.61
C HIS A 240 -3.89 -7.01 6.98
N VAL A 241 -3.92 -5.92 7.75
CA VAL A 241 -5.18 -5.34 8.24
C VAL A 241 -5.20 -3.86 7.95
N ALA A 242 -6.27 -3.43 7.27
CA ALA A 242 -6.49 -2.06 6.85
C ALA A 242 -7.89 -1.61 7.28
N THR A 243 -8.29 -0.41 6.87
CA THR A 243 -9.63 0.13 7.12
C THR A 243 -10.31 0.42 5.79
N GLU A 244 -11.63 0.21 5.74
CA GLU A 244 -12.46 0.76 4.68
C GLU A 244 -13.45 1.76 5.26
N VAL A 245 -13.65 2.85 4.53
CA VAL A 245 -14.57 3.93 4.91
C VAL A 245 -15.52 4.21 3.75
N TYR A 246 -16.79 4.45 4.08
CA TYR A 246 -17.78 4.87 3.10
C TYR A 246 -17.74 6.39 2.95
N MET A 247 -17.35 6.83 1.75
CA MET A 247 -17.34 8.23 1.32
C MET A 247 -18.76 8.63 0.97
N ASN A 248 -19.34 9.58 1.70
CA ASN A 248 -20.75 9.95 1.56
C ASN A 248 -20.98 10.76 0.27
N ASP A 249 -20.05 11.65 -0.05
CA ASP A 249 -20.04 12.45 -1.27
C ASP A 249 -19.94 11.58 -2.55
N LEU A 250 -19.10 10.55 -2.53
CA LEU A 250 -18.89 9.63 -3.65
C LEU A 250 -19.84 8.42 -3.63
N LYS A 251 -20.57 8.21 -2.53
CA LYS A 251 -21.44 7.04 -2.27
C LYS A 251 -20.70 5.72 -2.51
N LYS A 252 -19.49 5.60 -1.94
CA LYS A 252 -18.57 4.51 -2.26
C LYS A 252 -17.67 4.15 -1.09
N TRP A 253 -17.35 2.86 -0.97
CA TRP A 253 -16.28 2.39 -0.09
C TRP A 253 -14.90 2.76 -0.63
N ALA A 254 -14.01 3.20 0.25
CA ALA A 254 -12.61 3.50 -0.03
C ALA A 254 -11.70 2.76 0.95
N PHE A 255 -10.65 2.14 0.42
CA PHE A 255 -9.57 1.51 1.16
C PHE A 255 -8.62 2.58 1.69
N ILE A 256 -8.20 2.44 2.95
CA ILE A 256 -7.19 3.29 3.58
C ILE A 256 -6.32 2.44 4.51
N ASP A 257 -5.02 2.69 4.49
CA ASP A 257 -4.06 1.94 5.28
C ASP A 257 -3.38 2.83 6.31
N GLY A 258 -3.82 2.73 7.57
CA GLY A 258 -3.26 3.50 8.68
C GLY A 258 -1.80 3.18 9.01
N GLN A 259 -1.32 1.98 8.66
CA GLN A 259 0.09 1.65 8.87
C GLN A 259 0.99 2.39 7.90
N PHE A 260 0.56 2.60 6.66
CA PHE A 260 1.38 3.21 5.60
C PHE A 260 0.97 4.63 5.22
N ASN A 261 -0.11 5.16 5.81
CA ASN A 261 -0.69 6.48 5.52
C ASN A 261 -1.18 6.64 4.08
N ILE A 262 -1.79 5.59 3.50
CA ILE A 262 -2.15 5.58 2.07
C ILE A 262 -3.65 5.48 1.85
N MET A 263 -4.14 6.24 0.89
CA MET A 263 -5.40 6.02 0.18
C MET A 263 -5.10 5.84 -1.31
N PRO A 264 -5.24 4.63 -1.90
CA PRO A 264 -5.04 4.43 -3.32
C PRO A 264 -6.19 5.08 -4.10
N THR A 265 -5.82 5.75 -5.18
CA THR A 265 -6.74 6.43 -6.09
C THR A 265 -6.42 6.06 -7.54
N LEU A 266 -7.43 6.09 -8.40
CA LEU A 266 -7.28 6.02 -9.84
C LEU A 266 -7.94 7.27 -10.44
N HIS A 267 -7.16 8.08 -11.17
CA HIS A 267 -7.60 9.37 -11.71
C HIS A 267 -8.30 10.25 -10.67
N GLY A 268 -7.72 10.32 -9.47
CA GLY A 268 -8.22 11.12 -8.34
C GLY A 268 -9.41 10.52 -7.58
N LYS A 269 -9.95 9.37 -7.99
CA LYS A 269 -11.06 8.69 -7.29
C LYS A 269 -10.53 7.63 -6.33
N PRO A 270 -10.90 7.66 -5.04
CA PRO A 270 -10.58 6.59 -4.09
C PRO A 270 -11.09 5.21 -4.52
N LEU A 271 -10.28 4.19 -4.24
CA LEU A 271 -10.55 2.79 -4.58
C LEU A 271 -10.89 1.99 -3.33
N ASN A 272 -11.86 1.08 -3.39
CA ASN A 272 -11.95 0.00 -2.40
C ASN A 272 -10.90 -1.09 -2.67
N ALA A 273 -10.76 -2.10 -1.79
CA ALA A 273 -9.71 -3.11 -1.92
C ALA A 273 -9.76 -3.92 -3.23
N VAL A 274 -10.96 -4.26 -3.72
CA VAL A 274 -11.12 -4.98 -5.00
C VAL A 274 -10.72 -4.10 -6.18
N GLU A 275 -11.16 -2.86 -6.20
CA GLU A 275 -10.79 -1.91 -7.24
C GLU A 275 -9.30 -1.58 -7.20
N PHE A 276 -8.71 -1.52 -6.00
CA PHE A 276 -7.28 -1.30 -5.81
C PHE A 276 -6.46 -2.44 -6.42
N GLN A 277 -6.83 -3.69 -6.12
CA GLN A 277 -6.21 -4.87 -6.74
C GLN A 277 -6.31 -4.83 -8.27
N GLN A 278 -7.48 -4.49 -8.80
CA GLN A 278 -7.72 -4.43 -10.24
C GLN A 278 -6.95 -3.29 -10.90
N ALA A 279 -6.85 -2.14 -10.23
CA ALA A 279 -6.13 -0.99 -10.74
C ALA A 279 -4.61 -1.25 -10.75
N LEU A 280 -4.04 -1.91 -9.75
CA LEU A 280 -2.64 -2.32 -9.76
C LEU A 280 -2.34 -3.28 -10.93
N SER A 281 -3.23 -4.23 -11.21
CA SER A 281 -3.00 -5.23 -12.27
C SER A 281 -3.23 -4.74 -13.70
N LYS A 282 -4.01 -3.66 -13.89
CA LYS A 282 -4.43 -3.20 -15.24
C LYS A 282 -4.03 -1.77 -15.56
N ASN A 283 -3.81 -0.95 -14.55
CA ASN A 283 -3.63 0.50 -14.65
C ASN A 283 -2.51 0.96 -13.72
N TYR A 284 -1.47 0.14 -13.52
CA TYR A 284 -0.44 0.38 -12.51
C TYR A 284 0.10 1.81 -12.58
N GLU A 285 0.48 2.32 -13.76
CA GLU A 285 0.99 3.68 -13.95
C GLU A 285 0.04 4.77 -13.44
N ASP A 286 -1.26 4.62 -13.67
CA ASP A 286 -2.28 5.62 -13.34
C ASP A 286 -2.71 5.60 -11.87
N VAL A 287 -2.36 4.55 -11.13
CA VAL A 287 -2.65 4.46 -9.69
C VAL A 287 -1.78 5.45 -8.92
N VAL A 288 -2.41 6.26 -8.08
CA VAL A 288 -1.74 7.20 -7.18
C VAL A 288 -2.02 6.81 -5.74
N PHE A 289 -0.97 6.66 -4.95
CA PHE A 289 -1.06 6.48 -3.50
C PHE A 289 -1.13 7.86 -2.85
N ALA A 290 -2.36 8.36 -2.65
CA ALA A 290 -2.55 9.63 -1.97
C ALA A 290 -2.09 9.46 -0.51
N SER A 291 -1.13 10.28 -0.10
CA SER A 291 -0.55 10.31 1.23
C SER A 291 -0.17 11.77 1.57
N LYS A 292 -0.09 12.08 2.85
CA LYS A 292 0.54 13.33 3.32
C LYS A 292 2.04 13.15 3.59
N ASP A 293 2.53 11.92 3.56
CA ASP A 293 3.93 11.56 3.66
C ASP A 293 4.47 11.09 2.30
N GLU A 294 5.79 11.04 2.19
CA GLU A 294 6.43 10.37 1.05
C GLU A 294 6.28 8.85 1.19
N VAL A 295 5.74 8.23 0.15
CA VAL A 295 5.50 6.79 0.10
C VAL A 295 6.02 6.24 -1.22
N SER A 296 6.85 5.20 -1.12
CA SER A 296 7.28 4.40 -2.27
C SER A 296 6.08 3.64 -2.87
N LYS A 297 5.75 3.94 -4.13
CA LYS A 297 4.66 3.26 -4.85
C LYS A 297 5.03 1.83 -5.14
N ARG A 298 6.26 1.58 -5.60
CA ARG A 298 6.71 0.22 -5.88
C ARG A 298 6.83 -0.59 -4.59
N GLY A 299 7.49 -0.05 -3.56
CA GLY A 299 7.66 -0.72 -2.27
C GLY A 299 6.35 -1.03 -1.56
N TYR A 300 5.37 -0.11 -1.55
CA TYR A 300 4.06 -0.43 -1.00
C TYR A 300 3.30 -1.46 -1.85
N THR A 301 3.42 -1.40 -3.18
CA THR A 301 2.84 -2.43 -4.07
C THR A 301 3.43 -3.81 -3.81
N ASP A 302 4.76 -3.91 -3.73
CA ASP A 302 5.50 -5.14 -3.41
C ASP A 302 5.03 -5.73 -2.08
N PHE A 303 4.74 -4.87 -1.09
CA PHE A 303 4.21 -5.28 0.20
C PHE A 303 2.73 -5.72 0.13
N VAL A 304 1.85 -4.87 -0.40
CA VAL A 304 0.40 -5.01 -0.21
C VAL A 304 -0.25 -5.98 -1.18
N TYR A 305 0.27 -6.08 -2.41
CA TYR A 305 -0.45 -6.72 -3.51
C TYR A 305 -0.81 -8.18 -3.23
N ASP A 306 0.12 -8.94 -2.64
CA ASP A 306 -0.08 -10.35 -2.31
C ASP A 306 -1.24 -10.57 -1.33
N TYR A 307 -1.53 -9.60 -0.45
CA TYR A 307 -2.65 -9.68 0.48
C TYR A 307 -4.01 -9.33 -0.14
N LEU A 308 -4.05 -8.75 -1.35
CA LEU A 308 -5.27 -8.31 -2.01
C LEU A 308 -6.03 -9.47 -2.69
N TYR A 309 -6.20 -10.60 -2.01
CA TYR A 309 -6.83 -11.79 -2.58
C TYR A 309 -8.13 -12.20 -1.88
N TYR A 310 -8.06 -12.58 -0.59
CA TYR A 310 -9.26 -12.76 0.23
C TYR A 310 -9.47 -11.54 1.12
N PHE A 311 -10.73 -11.13 1.26
CA PHE A 311 -11.10 -9.99 2.09
C PHE A 311 -12.18 -10.41 3.08
N ASP A 312 -12.02 -10.12 4.37
CA ASP A 312 -13.13 -10.27 5.32
C ASP A 312 -13.30 -9.08 6.25
N THR A 313 -14.52 -8.95 6.75
CA THR A 313 -14.92 -7.92 7.70
C THR A 313 -16.07 -8.43 8.56
N THR A 314 -16.30 -7.81 9.71
CA THR A 314 -17.40 -8.21 10.60
C THR A 314 -18.74 -7.79 10.02
N LEU A 315 -19.76 -8.64 10.21
CA LEU A 315 -21.14 -8.33 9.83
C LEU A 315 -21.72 -7.22 10.71
N ASP A 316 -21.30 -7.17 11.97
CA ASP A 316 -21.67 -6.12 12.92
C ASP A 316 -20.43 -5.30 13.28
N ASN A 317 -20.39 -4.05 12.81
CA ASN A 317 -19.33 -3.07 13.08
C ASN A 317 -19.73 -2.13 14.22
N ARG A 318 -20.80 -2.45 14.97
CA ARG A 318 -21.17 -1.73 16.18
C ARG A 318 -20.38 -2.23 17.39
N LEU A 319 -20.11 -1.35 18.35
CA LEU A 319 -19.48 -1.72 19.62
C LEU A 319 -20.49 -2.41 20.54
N LEU A 320 -20.77 -3.68 20.26
CA LEU A 320 -21.70 -4.52 21.03
C LEU A 320 -20.99 -5.71 21.70
N PRO A 321 -21.52 -6.19 22.85
CA PRO A 321 -21.18 -7.51 23.39
C PRO A 321 -21.36 -8.62 22.35
N ALA A 322 -20.52 -9.65 22.42
CA ALA A 322 -20.45 -10.68 21.37
C ALA A 322 -21.78 -11.43 21.16
N ASP A 323 -22.54 -11.70 22.22
CA ASP A 323 -23.85 -12.37 22.20
C ASP A 323 -24.98 -11.52 21.58
N LYS A 324 -24.75 -10.20 21.44
CA LYS A 324 -25.72 -9.26 20.83
C LYS A 324 -25.40 -8.91 19.38
N ARG A 325 -24.26 -9.36 18.85
CA ARG A 325 -23.86 -9.05 17.48
C ARG A 325 -24.71 -9.84 16.48
N PHE A 326 -25.05 -9.17 15.39
CA PHE A 326 -25.68 -9.84 14.26
C PHE A 326 -24.76 -10.93 13.69
N THR A 327 -25.32 -12.10 13.42
CA THR A 327 -24.64 -13.23 12.79
C THR A 327 -25.51 -13.83 11.71
N VAL A 328 -24.88 -14.53 10.76
CA VAL A 328 -25.56 -15.34 9.74
C VAL A 328 -25.14 -16.78 9.94
N ASN A 329 -26.08 -17.66 10.30
CA ASN A 329 -25.80 -19.06 10.63
C ASN A 329 -24.67 -19.23 11.67
N GLY A 330 -24.67 -18.39 12.70
CA GLY A 330 -23.63 -18.37 13.75
C GLY A 330 -22.28 -17.78 13.32
N LYS A 331 -22.13 -17.34 12.06
CA LYS A 331 -20.92 -16.70 11.54
C LYS A 331 -21.00 -15.19 11.78
N ARG A 332 -19.92 -14.60 12.31
CA ARG A 332 -19.86 -13.17 12.70
C ARG A 332 -19.28 -12.27 11.61
N SER A 333 -18.63 -12.86 10.61
CA SER A 333 -17.96 -12.13 9.54
C SER A 333 -18.42 -12.60 8.17
N ILE A 334 -18.17 -11.77 7.17
CA ILE A 334 -18.31 -12.14 5.76
C ILE A 334 -16.93 -12.12 5.11
N MET A 335 -16.63 -13.14 4.31
CA MET A 335 -15.43 -13.19 3.47
C MET A 335 -15.80 -13.12 2.00
N LEU A 336 -15.25 -12.12 1.30
CA LEU A 336 -15.24 -12.03 -0.14
C LEU A 336 -14.13 -12.92 -0.70
N VAL A 337 -14.52 -13.82 -1.57
CA VAL A 337 -13.69 -14.85 -2.20
C VAL A 337 -13.73 -14.62 -3.70
N PRO A 338 -12.59 -14.63 -4.43
CA PRO A 338 -12.61 -14.57 -5.90
C PRO A 338 -13.45 -15.71 -6.50
N GLU A 339 -14.11 -15.46 -7.62
CA GLU A 339 -14.84 -16.50 -8.35
C GLU A 339 -13.88 -17.64 -8.77
N GLY A 340 -14.28 -18.88 -8.49
CA GLY A 340 -13.48 -20.08 -8.76
C GLY A 340 -12.38 -20.37 -7.74
N ALA A 341 -12.12 -19.47 -6.77
CA ALA A 341 -11.20 -19.76 -5.67
C ALA A 341 -11.88 -20.62 -4.59
N PRO A 342 -11.12 -21.50 -3.91
CA PRO A 342 -11.64 -22.23 -2.76
C PRO A 342 -11.94 -21.27 -1.61
N ASN A 343 -12.94 -21.62 -0.79
CA ASN A 343 -13.15 -20.91 0.47
C ASN A 343 -11.96 -21.17 1.40
N LEU A 344 -11.37 -20.11 1.95
CA LEU A 344 -10.30 -20.23 2.93
C LEU A 344 -10.86 -20.76 4.25
N THR A 345 -10.53 -21.99 4.64
CA THR A 345 -11.04 -22.64 5.86
C THR A 345 -10.00 -22.77 6.98
N LYS A 346 -8.73 -22.54 6.68
CA LYS A 346 -7.61 -22.66 7.64
C LYS A 346 -6.52 -21.65 7.29
N ILE A 347 -5.77 -21.22 8.31
CA ILE A 347 -4.56 -20.40 8.16
C ILE A 347 -3.44 -21.08 8.97
N SER A 348 -2.56 -21.82 8.30
CA SER A 348 -1.56 -22.64 8.99
C SER A 348 -0.53 -21.82 9.77
N PHE A 349 -0.15 -20.64 9.28
CA PHE A 349 0.81 -19.76 9.96
C PHE A 349 0.38 -19.38 11.39
N TRP A 350 -0.92 -19.19 11.62
CA TRP A 350 -1.48 -18.87 12.94
C TRP A 350 -2.12 -20.07 13.64
N ASN A 351 -2.00 -21.28 13.07
CA ASN A 351 -2.70 -22.48 13.52
C ASN A 351 -4.19 -22.25 13.80
N SER A 352 -4.88 -21.55 12.90
CA SER A 352 -6.28 -21.14 13.10
C SER A 352 -7.21 -21.69 12.02
N THR A 353 -8.45 -21.96 12.44
CA THR A 353 -9.56 -22.32 11.55
C THR A 353 -10.35 -21.07 11.19
N VAL A 354 -10.81 -20.97 9.95
CA VAL A 354 -11.69 -19.90 9.47
C VAL A 354 -13.12 -20.42 9.46
N ASP A 355 -13.68 -20.62 10.64
CA ASP A 355 -15.05 -21.09 10.85
C ASP A 355 -16.01 -19.95 11.24
N TYR A 356 -15.55 -18.71 11.21
CA TYR A 356 -16.31 -17.53 11.65
C TYR A 356 -16.90 -16.71 10.49
N CYS A 357 -16.65 -17.13 9.25
CA CYS A 357 -17.08 -16.43 8.03
C CYS A 357 -18.24 -17.14 7.33
N VAL A 358 -19.19 -16.34 6.84
CA VAL A 358 -20.00 -16.65 5.66
C VAL A 358 -19.21 -16.22 4.42
N TYR A 359 -19.14 -17.07 3.41
CA TYR A 359 -18.45 -16.74 2.16
C TYR A 359 -19.41 -16.13 1.12
N THR A 360 -18.90 -15.20 0.33
CA THR A 360 -19.56 -14.63 -0.84
C THR A 360 -18.54 -14.40 -1.96
N HIS A 361 -19.01 -14.44 -3.20
CA HIS A 361 -18.27 -13.92 -4.37
C HIS A 361 -18.86 -12.58 -4.84
N SER A 362 -19.93 -12.09 -4.20
CA SER A 362 -20.66 -10.92 -4.64
C SER A 362 -20.11 -9.62 -4.07
N LEU A 363 -19.79 -8.69 -4.98
CA LEU A 363 -19.47 -7.31 -4.61
C LEU A 363 -20.70 -6.58 -4.02
N LYS A 364 -21.93 -6.95 -4.39
CA LYS A 364 -23.14 -6.32 -3.81
C LYS A 364 -23.43 -6.76 -2.39
N ASP A 365 -22.94 -7.94 -1.99
CA ASP A 365 -22.96 -8.38 -0.59
C ASP A 365 -21.88 -7.64 0.20
N PHE A 366 -20.64 -7.69 -0.29
CA PHE A 366 -19.48 -7.21 0.45
C PHE A 366 -19.36 -5.67 0.51
N TYR A 367 -19.72 -4.99 -0.58
CA TYR A 367 -19.70 -3.52 -0.71
C TYR A 367 -21.10 -2.93 -0.69
N ALA A 368 -22.03 -3.55 0.03
CA ALA A 368 -23.34 -2.96 0.26
C ALA A 368 -23.21 -1.54 0.84
N GLN A 369 -24.02 -0.61 0.35
CA GLN A 369 -24.12 0.71 0.96
C GLN A 369 -24.52 0.57 2.43
N PRO A 370 -23.79 1.18 3.37
CA PRO A 370 -24.13 1.13 4.78
C PRO A 370 -25.46 1.87 5.01
N LYS A 371 -26.30 1.30 5.89
CA LYS A 371 -27.57 1.89 6.31
C LYS A 371 -27.45 2.70 7.58
#